data_AF-A0A654AJ24-F1
#
_entry.id   AF-A0A654AJ24-F1
#
_cell.length_a   1.000
_cell.length_b   1.000
_cell.length_c   1.000
_cell.angle_alpha   90.00
_cell.angle_beta   90.00
_cell.angle_gamma   90.00
#
_symmetry.space_group_name_H-M   'P 1'
#
loop_
_entity.id
_entity.type
_entity.pdbx_description
1 polymer ?
#
loop_
_entity_poly.entity_id
_entity_poly.type
_entity_poly.pdbx_seq_one_letter_code
_entity_poly.pdbx_strand_id
1 'polypeptide(L)'
;MPTADHSVASIRQLASDFQKWPSPQTAKALAQIAKQASASSGELAPHFERIHLAATDLLKPGAKPDPTYAALRRAVAILDTVTKVKRQAEGGLQ
;
A
#
# COMPACT_ATOMS: atom_id res chain seq x y z
N MET A 1 19.35 3.22 0.36
CA MET A 1 17.94 3.66 0.37
C MET A 1 17.08 2.48 -0.05
N PRO A 2 16.06 2.06 0.72
CA PRO A 2 15.11 1.07 0.21
C PRO A 2 14.42 1.67 -1.01
N THR A 3 14.59 1.06 -2.16
CA THR A 3 13.97 1.50 -3.41
C THR A 3 12.45 1.42 -3.26
N ALA A 4 11.71 2.33 -3.90
CA ALA A 4 10.25 2.37 -3.86
C ALA A 4 9.62 1.00 -4.16
N ASP A 5 10.28 0.20 -5.00
CA ASP A 5 9.91 -1.17 -5.38
C ASP A 5 9.82 -2.14 -4.17
N HIS A 6 10.77 -2.08 -3.23
CA HIS A 6 10.73 -2.90 -2.01
C HIS A 6 9.57 -2.49 -1.08
N SER A 7 9.25 -1.20 -1.04
CA SER A 7 8.12 -0.69 -0.27
C SER A 7 6.78 -1.11 -0.86
N VAL A 8 6.66 -1.09 -2.20
CA VAL A 8 5.47 -1.59 -2.92
C VAL A 8 5.25 -3.08 -2.62
N ALA A 9 6.30 -3.90 -2.75
CA ALA A 9 6.22 -5.34 -2.47
C ALA A 9 5.78 -5.62 -1.02
N SER A 10 6.37 -4.89 -0.06
CA SER A 10 6.04 -5.02 1.37
C SER A 10 4.59 -4.64 1.66
N ILE A 11 4.10 -3.54 1.07
CA ILE A 11 2.71 -3.09 1.22
C ILE A 11 1.74 -4.09 0.59
N ARG A 12 2.06 -4.63 -0.59
CA ARG A 12 1.23 -5.64 -1.26
C ARG A 12 1.11 -6.92 -0.43
N GLN A 13 2.22 -7.38 0.13
CA GLN A 13 2.24 -8.57 0.99
C GLN A 13 1.41 -8.35 2.25
N LEU A 14 1.65 -7.26 2.97
CA LEU A 14 0.88 -6.92 4.18
C LEU A 14 -0.61 -6.69 3.89
N ALA A 15 -0.97 -6.07 2.77
CA ALA A 15 -2.37 -5.89 2.39
C ALA A 15 -3.07 -7.21 2.07
N SER A 16 -2.33 -8.19 1.52
CA SER A 16 -2.84 -9.54 1.27
C SER A 16 -2.98 -10.33 2.57
N ASP A 17 -1.99 -10.22 3.46
CA ASP A 17 -2.02 -10.83 4.77
C ASP A 17 -3.16 -10.30 5.62
N PHE A 18 -3.34 -8.98 5.64
CA PHE A 18 -4.41 -8.31 6.39
C PHE A 18 -5.81 -8.69 5.92
N GLN A 19 -5.99 -9.05 4.65
CA GLN A 19 -7.27 -9.59 4.14
C GLN A 19 -7.54 -11.01 4.61
N LYS A 20 -6.50 -11.84 4.73
CA LYS A 20 -6.63 -13.22 5.21
C LYS A 20 -6.78 -13.26 6.73
N TRP A 21 -6.05 -12.39 7.41
CA TRP A 21 -5.92 -12.31 8.86
C TRP A 21 -6.01 -10.85 9.29
N PRO A 22 -7.24 -10.31 9.43
CA PRO A 22 -7.45 -8.92 9.82
C PRO A 22 -7.01 -8.70 11.26
N SER A 23 -5.76 -8.24 11.43
CA SER A 23 -5.16 -7.95 12.74
C SER A 23 -4.72 -6.49 12.85
N PRO A 24 -4.99 -5.82 13.98
CA PRO A 24 -4.54 -4.44 14.21
C PRO A 24 -3.01 -4.29 14.10
N GLN A 25 -2.24 -5.34 14.38
CA GLN A 25 -0.78 -5.31 14.16
C GLN A 25 -0.44 -5.17 12.68
N THR A 26 -1.09 -5.95 11.81
CA THR A 26 -0.86 -5.90 10.36
C THR A 26 -1.34 -4.58 9.76
N ALA A 27 -2.48 -4.03 10.21
CA ALA A 27 -2.94 -2.69 9.82
C ALA A 27 -1.94 -1.60 10.22
N LYS A 28 -1.41 -1.66 11.44
CA LYS A 28 -0.39 -0.71 11.92
C LYS A 28 0.90 -0.81 11.12
N ALA A 29 1.39 -2.02 10.86
CA ALA A 29 2.57 -2.24 10.02
C ALA A 29 2.36 -1.68 8.60
N LEU A 30 1.20 -1.95 7.99
CA LEU A 30 0.86 -1.43 6.67
C LEU A 30 0.84 0.11 6.65
N ALA A 31 0.20 0.73 7.65
CA ALA A 31 0.14 2.17 7.77
C ALA A 31 1.54 2.81 7.92
N GLN A 32 2.45 2.17 8.67
CA GLN A 32 3.81 2.68 8.84
C GLN A 32 4.64 2.58 7.56
N ILE A 33 4.62 1.43 6.89
CA ILE A 33 5.38 1.25 5.64
C ILE A 33 4.85 2.18 4.55
N ALA A 34 3.53 2.31 4.43
CA ALA A 34 2.91 3.24 3.49
C ALA A 34 3.33 4.70 3.76
N LYS A 35 3.37 5.13 5.02
CA LYS A 35 3.85 6.47 5.39
C LYS A 35 5.32 6.68 5.00
N GLN A 36 6.19 5.71 5.28
CA GLN A 36 7.61 5.79 4.90
C GLN A 36 7.80 5.80 3.38
N ALA A 37 7.05 4.97 2.66
CA ALA A 37 7.10 4.88 1.21
C ALA A 37 6.65 6.18 0.54
N SER A 38 5.64 6.85 1.10
CA SER A 38 5.19 8.17 0.63
C SER A 38 6.30 9.22 0.71
N ALA A 39 7.07 9.24 1.80
CA ALA A 39 8.21 10.14 1.95
C ALA A 39 9.38 9.81 1.00
N SER A 40 9.45 8.57 0.50
CA SER A 40 10.55 8.10 -0.35
C SER A 40 10.28 8.18 -1.85
N SER A 41 9.03 8.37 -2.28
CA SER A 41 8.66 8.33 -3.70
C SER A 41 7.59 9.37 -4.02
N GLY A 42 7.99 10.47 -4.67
CA GLY A 42 7.08 11.58 -4.98
C GLY A 42 5.93 11.21 -5.92
N GLU A 43 6.17 10.36 -6.92
CA GLU A 43 5.15 9.95 -7.89
C GLU A 43 4.12 8.98 -7.28
N LEU A 44 4.57 8.07 -6.41
CA LEU A 44 3.72 7.07 -5.77
C LEU A 44 3.14 7.53 -4.42
N ALA A 45 3.61 8.66 -3.88
CA ALA A 45 3.16 9.28 -2.64
C ALA A 45 1.64 9.33 -2.46
N PRO A 46 0.82 9.80 -3.44
CA PRO A 46 -0.63 9.86 -3.26
C PRO A 46 -1.28 8.48 -3.11
N HIS A 47 -0.69 7.44 -3.70
CA HIS A 47 -1.19 6.07 -3.56
C HIS A 47 -0.83 5.49 -2.19
N PHE A 48 0.42 5.71 -1.76
CA PHE A 48 0.86 5.31 -0.43
C PHE A 48 0.07 6.02 0.68
N GLU A 49 -0.26 7.30 0.53
CA GLU A 49 -1.05 8.04 1.50
C GLU A 49 -2.48 7.49 1.64
N ARG A 50 -3.12 7.10 0.53
CA ARG A 50 -4.44 6.45 0.56
C ARG A 50 -4.41 5.10 1.30
N ILE A 51 -3.34 4.33 1.12
CA ILE A 51 -3.13 3.06 1.83
C ILE A 51 -2.92 3.32 3.32
N HIS A 52 -2.11 4.32 3.68
CA HIS A 52 -1.89 4.75 5.05
C HIS A 52 -3.20 5.15 5.74
N LEU A 53 -4.01 5.98 5.09
CA LEU A 53 -5.30 6.42 5.61
C LEU A 53 -6.28 5.26 5.79
N ALA A 54 -6.41 4.39 4.79
CA ALA A 54 -7.29 3.23 4.88
C ALA A 54 -6.89 2.29 6.04
N ALA A 55 -5.61 1.97 6.17
CA ALA A 55 -5.14 1.12 7.26
C ALA A 55 -5.27 1.78 8.64
N THR A 56 -5.08 3.10 8.73
CA THR A 56 -5.32 3.84 9.97
C THR A 56 -6.80 3.86 10.33
N ASP A 57 -7.69 3.97 9.34
CA ASP A 57 -9.12 3.93 9.56
C ASP A 57 -9.58 2.56 10.07
N LEU A 58 -8.97 1.48 9.57
CA LEU A 58 -9.18 0.10 10.05
C LEU A 58 -8.75 -0.13 11.51
N LEU A 59 -7.90 0.75 12.07
CA LEU A 59 -7.51 0.70 13.49
C LEU A 59 -8.50 1.40 14.41
N LYS A 60 -9.46 2.17 13.86
CA LYS A 60 -10.43 2.89 14.69
C LYS A 60 -11.46 1.93 15.28
N PRO A 61 -11.84 2.10 16.57
CA PRO A 61 -12.93 1.35 17.15
C PRO A 61 -14.24 1.67 16.40
N GLY A 62 -14.95 0.63 15.95
CA GLY A 62 -16.19 0.79 15.18
C GLY A 62 -16.01 1.09 13.68
N ALA A 63 -14.78 0.98 13.16
CA ALA A 63 -14.55 1.08 11.72
C ALA A 63 -15.40 0.05 10.97
N LYS A 64 -15.98 0.46 9.84
CA LYS A 64 -16.65 -0.47 8.93
C LYS A 64 -15.57 -1.14 8.08
N PRO A 65 -15.20 -2.40 8.35
CA PRO A 65 -14.11 -3.06 7.65
C PRO A 65 -14.36 -3.10 6.14
N ASP A 66 -15.57 -3.39 5.72
CA ASP A 66 -15.93 -3.68 4.33
C ASP A 66 -15.54 -2.58 3.31
N PRO A 67 -16.01 -1.32 3.44
CA PRO A 67 -15.64 -0.25 2.53
C PRO A 67 -14.15 0.12 2.64
N THR A 68 -13.56 0.02 3.83
CA THR A 68 -12.16 0.39 4.04
C THR A 68 -11.21 -0.67 3.47
N TYR A 69 -11.55 -1.96 3.55
CA TYR A 69 -10.85 -3.05 2.85
C TYR A 69 -10.96 -2.89 1.33
N ALA A 70 -12.12 -2.50 0.81
CA ALA A 70 -12.28 -2.25 -0.63
C ALA A 70 -11.40 -1.08 -1.10
N ALA A 71 -11.36 0.02 -0.35
CA ALA A 71 -10.49 1.17 -0.63
C ALA A 71 -9.00 0.77 -0.57
N LEU A 72 -8.61 -0.02 0.43
CA LEU A 72 -7.26 -0.52 0.58
C LEU A 72 -6.85 -1.41 -0.61
N ARG A 73 -7.69 -2.38 -1.00
CA ARG A 73 -7.45 -3.25 -2.15
C ARG A 73 -7.26 -2.45 -3.43
N ARG A 74 -8.15 -1.48 -3.66
CA ARG A 74 -8.09 -0.63 -4.86
C ARG A 74 -6.79 0.17 -4.90
N ALA A 75 -6.38 0.76 -3.78
CA ALA A 75 -5.14 1.53 -3.71
C ALA A 75 -3.90 0.65 -3.97
N VAL A 76 -3.86 -0.56 -3.42
CA VAL A 76 -2.77 -1.52 -3.64
C VAL A 76 -2.75 -2.01 -5.10
N ALA A 77 -3.90 -2.27 -5.71
CA ALA A 77 -3.97 -2.67 -7.12
C ALA A 77 -3.48 -1.58 -8.08
N ILE A 78 -3.81 -0.31 -7.79
CA ILE A 78 -3.30 0.83 -8.57
C ILE A 78 -1.79 0.93 -8.40
N LEU A 79 -1.29 0.82 -7.16
CA LEU A 79 0.14 0.86 -6.86
C LEU A 79 0.92 -0.24 -7.62
N ASP A 80 0.42 -1.47 -7.63
CA ASP A 80 0.99 -2.59 -8.39
C ASP A 80 1.02 -2.31 -9.89
N THR A 81 -0.08 -1.75 -10.43
CA THR A 81 -0.18 -1.41 -11.85
C THR A 81 0.82 -0.32 -12.24
N VAL A 82 0.93 0.76 -11.46
CA VAL A 82 1.88 1.85 -11.74
C VAL A 82 3.32 1.34 -11.68
N THR A 83 3.64 0.50 -10.69
CA THR A 83 4.98 -0.07 -10.54
C THR A 83 5.31 -1.03 -11.70
N LYS A 84 4.33 -1.82 -12.15
CA LYS A 84 4.48 -2.71 -13.32
C LYS A 84 4.68 -1.93 -14.61
N VAL A 85 3.88 -0.90 -14.87
CA VAL A 85 4.02 -0.03 -16.04
C VAL A 85 5.39 0.64 -16.03
N LYS A 86 5.85 1.12 -14.87
CA LYS A 86 7.18 1.71 -14.73
C LYS A 86 8.29 0.73 -15.08
N ARG A 87 8.26 -0.51 -14.54
CA ARG A 87 9.23 -1.55 -14.91
C ARG A 87 9.20 -1.88 -16.40
N GLN A 88 8.03 -1.90 -17.03
CA GLN A 88 7.90 -2.13 -18.47
C GLN A 88 8.46 -0.98 -19.30
N ALA A 89 8.25 0.27 -18.88
CA ALA A 89 8.81 1.44 -19.53
C ALA A 89 10.35 1.50 -19.40
N GLU A 90 10.89 1.12 -18.24
CA GLU A 90 12.34 1.06 -18.01
C GLU A 90 13.00 -0.15 -18.69
N GLY A 91 12.30 -1.29 -18.80
CA GLY A 91 12.78 -2.50 -19.45
C GLY A 91 12.58 -2.56 -20.97
N GLY A 92 11.69 -1.73 -21.53
CA GLY A 92 11.43 -1.64 -22.97
C GLY A 92 12.39 -0.71 -23.74
N LEU A 93 13.39 -0.14 -23.07
CA LEU A 93 14.40 0.75 -23.65
C LEU A 93 15.73 0.04 -23.98
N GLN A 94 15.73 -1.30 -24.07
CA GLN A 94 16.91 -2.10 -24.44
C GLN A 94 16.92 -2.48 -25.92
#